data_AF-A0A7T8GSY0-F1
#
_entry.id   AF-A0A7T8GSY0-F1
#
_cell.length_a   1.000
_cell.length_b   1.000
_cell.length_c   1.000
_cell.angle_alpha   90.00
_cell.angle_beta   90.00
_cell.angle_gamma   90.00
#
_symmetry.space_group_name_H-M   'P 1'
#
loop_
_entity.id
_entity.type
_entity.pdbx_description
1 polymer ?
#
loop_
_entity_poly.entity_id
_entity_poly.type
_entity_poly.pdbx_seq_one_letter_code
_entity_poly.pdbx_strand_id
1 'polypeptide(L)'
;MEQEKRSAVIELHRAGRSAQEIISLLKYPSSTVYTIINRYKATGMSSRSKHSPRSDRKRNPRFLAGLRKSINAFPTKSMSALAKDRSVHRSTIFRAIKHDLGYKSYVMKVRHLLTDKMKATREARCRKILSSLKNTGGHLRFFCDEKIFTLDKKRNRQNDRWICREASEVPMVFRTKNPAAVMVLGVISSEGHVMPPHFFEPKQKVNQEVYLEVLSNVVKPWIDTVASGRKYTFQQDSAPAHKAKTVQAWLKENVPHFWDPQTWPSNSPDLNP
;
A
#
# COMPACT_ATOMS: atom_id res chain seq x y z
N MET A 1 -42.67 -4.40 0.21
CA MET A 1 -43.72 -3.42 0.57
C MET A 1 -44.41 -2.75 -0.62
N GLU A 2 -43.79 -1.87 -1.44
CA GLU A 2 -44.55 -1.13 -2.49
C GLU A 2 -44.99 -2.00 -3.69
N GLN A 3 -44.30 -3.12 -3.95
CA GLN A 3 -44.63 -4.08 -5.02
C GLN A 3 -45.83 -4.96 -4.63
N GLU A 4 -45.86 -5.47 -3.39
CA GLU A 4 -46.95 -6.32 -2.86
C GLU A 4 -48.28 -5.58 -2.84
N LYS A 5 -48.27 -4.28 -2.47
CA LYS A 5 -49.47 -3.42 -2.51
C LYS A 5 -50.05 -3.32 -3.93
N ARG A 6 -49.19 -3.26 -4.96
CA ARG A 6 -49.63 -3.22 -6.36
C ARG A 6 -50.20 -4.56 -6.81
N SER A 7 -49.54 -5.66 -6.46
CA SER A 7 -50.02 -7.01 -6.78
C SER A 7 -51.41 -7.27 -6.18
N ALA A 8 -51.61 -6.93 -4.91
CA ALA A 8 -52.90 -7.10 -4.24
C ALA A 8 -54.04 -6.31 -4.91
N VAL A 9 -53.78 -5.06 -5.31
CA VAL A 9 -54.77 -4.24 -6.06
C VAL A 9 -55.11 -4.89 -7.41
N ILE A 10 -54.12 -5.43 -8.11
CA ILE A 10 -54.30 -6.02 -9.44
C ILE A 10 -55.02 -7.38 -9.36
N GLU A 11 -54.71 -8.21 -8.35
CA GLU A 11 -55.37 -9.49 -8.13
C GLU A 11 -56.86 -9.31 -7.79
N LEU A 12 -57.19 -8.37 -6.91
CA LEU A 12 -58.59 -8.05 -6.60
C LEU A 12 -59.33 -7.46 -7.80
N HIS A 13 -58.65 -6.67 -8.62
CA HIS A 13 -59.22 -6.16 -9.86
C HIS A 13 -59.47 -7.26 -10.90
N ARG A 14 -58.54 -8.22 -11.04
CA ARG A 14 -58.71 -9.43 -11.88
C ARG A 14 -59.84 -10.32 -11.39
N ALA A 15 -60.05 -10.38 -10.08
CA ALA A 15 -61.16 -11.10 -9.45
C ALA A 15 -62.52 -10.38 -9.61
N GLY A 16 -62.60 -9.30 -10.40
CA GLY A 16 -63.84 -8.62 -10.74
C GLY A 16 -64.32 -7.58 -9.72
N ARG A 17 -63.54 -7.29 -8.66
CA ARG A 17 -63.93 -6.27 -7.67
C ARG A 17 -63.82 -4.85 -8.23
N SER A 18 -64.75 -4.01 -7.81
CA SER A 18 -64.77 -2.59 -8.16
C SER A 18 -63.64 -1.82 -7.45
N ALA A 19 -63.22 -0.69 -8.02
CA ALA A 19 -62.17 0.13 -7.44
C ALA A 19 -62.52 0.63 -6.02
N GLN A 20 -63.81 0.91 -5.74
CA GLN A 20 -64.27 1.36 -4.42
C GLN A 20 -64.18 0.25 -3.36
N GLU A 21 -64.53 -0.99 -3.71
CA GLU A 21 -64.37 -2.15 -2.81
C GLU A 21 -62.90 -2.42 -2.49
N ILE A 22 -62.02 -2.27 -3.49
CA ILE A 22 -60.57 -2.43 -3.31
C ILE A 22 -60.01 -1.34 -2.38
N ILE A 23 -60.48 -0.10 -2.51
CA ILE A 23 -60.10 1.02 -1.63
C ILE A 23 -60.51 0.73 -0.18
N SER A 24 -61.75 0.29 0.03
CA SER A 24 -62.26 -0.05 1.37
C SER A 24 -61.50 -1.22 1.99
N LEU A 25 -61.26 -2.28 1.20
CA LEU A 25 -60.64 -3.53 1.67
C LEU A 25 -59.15 -3.35 2.00
N LEU A 26 -58.40 -2.69 1.12
CA LEU A 26 -56.95 -2.50 1.30
C LEU A 26 -56.60 -1.23 2.09
N LYS A 27 -57.58 -0.33 2.30
CA LYS A 27 -57.41 0.99 2.94
C LYS A 27 -56.30 1.83 2.29
N TYR A 28 -56.16 1.74 0.97
CA TYR A 28 -55.20 2.54 0.20
C TYR A 28 -55.84 3.82 -0.34
N PRO A 29 -55.06 4.90 -0.54
CA PRO A 29 -55.59 6.13 -1.12
C PRO A 29 -56.24 5.88 -2.48
N SER A 30 -57.43 6.46 -2.71
CA SER A 30 -58.19 6.32 -3.95
C SER A 30 -57.36 6.59 -5.20
N SER A 31 -56.60 7.68 -5.20
CA SER A 31 -55.70 8.06 -6.30
C SER A 31 -54.67 6.97 -6.65
N THR A 32 -54.19 6.23 -5.65
CA THR A 32 -53.20 5.15 -5.84
C THR A 32 -53.86 3.93 -6.49
N VAL A 33 -55.04 3.52 -6.02
CA VAL A 33 -55.79 2.38 -6.57
C VAL A 33 -56.17 2.62 -8.03
N TYR A 34 -56.74 3.78 -8.35
CA TYR A 34 -57.10 4.14 -9.73
C TYR A 34 -55.87 4.25 -10.64
N THR A 35 -54.76 4.84 -10.16
CA THR A 35 -53.52 4.92 -10.94
C THR A 35 -52.96 3.53 -11.28
N ILE A 36 -53.01 2.59 -10.34
CA ILE A 36 -52.54 1.21 -10.55
C ILE A 36 -53.46 0.48 -11.55
N ILE A 37 -54.77 0.56 -11.38
CA ILE A 37 -55.75 -0.10 -12.26
C ILE A 37 -55.67 0.45 -13.69
N ASN A 38 -55.66 1.77 -13.86
CA ASN A 38 -55.61 2.40 -15.19
C ASN A 38 -54.32 2.04 -15.93
N ARG A 39 -53.20 2.02 -15.21
CA ARG A 39 -51.92 1.57 -15.75
C ARG A 39 -51.94 0.09 -16.14
N TYR A 40 -52.50 -0.76 -15.29
CA TYR A 40 -52.63 -2.19 -15.56
C TYR A 40 -53.49 -2.44 -16.80
N LYS A 41 -54.61 -1.73 -16.96
CA LYS A 41 -55.45 -1.79 -18.17
C LYS A 41 -54.69 -1.35 -19.43
N ALA A 42 -53.83 -0.33 -19.33
CA ALA A 42 -53.09 0.19 -20.47
C ALA A 42 -51.86 -0.63 -20.87
N THR A 43 -51.21 -1.32 -19.92
CA THR A 43 -49.89 -1.96 -20.16
C THR A 43 -49.83 -3.45 -19.85
N GLY A 44 -50.85 -4.02 -19.21
CA GLY A 44 -50.87 -5.41 -18.74
C GLY A 44 -49.85 -5.74 -17.64
N MET A 45 -49.00 -4.79 -17.25
CA MET A 45 -47.90 -5.00 -16.30
C MET A 45 -48.30 -4.62 -14.87
N SER A 46 -47.93 -5.46 -13.90
CA SER A 46 -48.13 -5.23 -12.47
C SER A 46 -47.01 -4.44 -11.80
N SER A 47 -45.88 -4.28 -12.48
CA SER A 47 -44.70 -3.59 -11.94
C SER A 47 -44.75 -2.07 -12.17
N ARG A 48 -44.08 -1.34 -11.27
CA ARG A 48 -43.87 0.11 -11.41
C ARG A 48 -42.96 0.39 -12.62
N SER A 49 -43.14 1.54 -13.27
CA SER A 49 -42.23 1.98 -14.34
C SER A 49 -40.81 2.04 -13.78
N LYS A 50 -39.85 1.52 -14.55
CA LYS A 50 -38.45 1.81 -14.29
C LYS A 50 -38.26 3.32 -14.32
N HIS A 51 -37.60 3.86 -13.30
CA HIS A 51 -37.26 5.27 -13.27
C HIS A 51 -36.34 5.55 -14.46
N SER A 52 -36.72 6.48 -15.33
CA SER A 52 -35.85 6.93 -16.40
C SER A 52 -34.65 7.68 -15.77
N PRO A 53 -33.42 7.45 -16.25
CA PRO A 53 -32.29 8.26 -15.84
C PRO A 53 -32.59 9.72 -16.13
N ARG A 54 -32.31 10.63 -15.20
CA ARG A 54 -32.46 12.06 -15.46
C ARG A 54 -31.57 12.47 -16.64
N SER A 55 -32.13 13.28 -17.54
CA SER A 55 -31.44 13.79 -18.74
C SER A 55 -30.25 14.71 -18.42
N ASP A 56 -30.24 15.32 -17.23
CA ASP A 56 -29.19 16.20 -16.73
C ASP A 56 -27.91 15.46 -16.27
N ARG A 57 -27.87 14.13 -16.34
CA ARG A 57 -26.74 13.32 -15.89
C ARG A 57 -25.50 13.59 -16.74
N LYS A 58 -24.64 14.50 -16.25
CA LYS A 58 -23.33 14.83 -16.86
C LYS A 58 -22.40 13.61 -17.03
N ARG A 59 -22.55 12.57 -16.19
CA ARG A 59 -21.82 11.28 -16.29
C ARG A 59 -22.45 10.36 -17.35
N ASN A 60 -22.43 10.78 -18.60
CA ASN A 60 -22.88 9.98 -19.74
C ASN A 60 -21.70 9.23 -20.40
N PRO A 61 -21.94 8.25 -21.30
CA PRO A 61 -20.86 7.49 -21.94
C PRO A 61 -19.83 8.35 -22.67
N ARG A 62 -20.25 9.42 -23.34
CA ARG A 62 -19.36 10.36 -24.04
C ARG A 62 -18.42 11.08 -23.07
N PHE A 63 -18.95 11.54 -21.93
CA PHE A 63 -18.17 12.16 -20.87
C PHE A 63 -17.14 11.19 -20.29
N LEU A 64 -17.55 9.95 -20.02
CA LEU A 64 -16.67 8.91 -19.46
C LEU A 64 -15.54 8.54 -20.43
N ALA A 65 -15.84 8.39 -21.73
CA ALA A 65 -14.84 8.14 -22.76
C ALA A 65 -13.82 9.30 -22.84
N GLY A 66 -14.29 10.55 -22.84
CA GLY A 66 -13.42 11.72 -22.83
C GLY A 66 -12.59 11.84 -21.55
N LEU A 67 -13.16 11.50 -20.39
CA LEU A 67 -12.44 11.46 -19.12
C LEU A 67 -11.33 10.40 -19.13
N ARG A 68 -11.64 9.19 -19.60
CA ARG A 68 -10.67 8.10 -19.74
C ARG A 68 -9.50 8.49 -20.65
N LYS A 69 -9.78 9.14 -21.78
CA LYS A 69 -8.73 9.63 -22.70
C LYS A 69 -7.79 10.62 -22.02
N SER A 70 -8.31 11.60 -21.27
CA SER A 70 -7.44 12.55 -20.56
C SER A 70 -6.64 11.93 -19.42
N ILE A 71 -7.19 10.95 -18.70
CA ILE A 71 -6.45 10.23 -17.66
C ILE A 71 -5.31 9.42 -18.27
N ASN A 72 -5.55 8.73 -19.39
CA ASN A 72 -4.51 7.97 -20.07
C ASN A 72 -3.39 8.85 -20.63
N ALA A 73 -3.73 10.04 -21.15
CA ALA A 73 -2.74 11.00 -21.63
C ALA A 73 -1.96 11.66 -20.49
N PHE A 74 -2.62 11.94 -19.36
CA PHE A 74 -2.04 12.68 -18.23
C PHE A 74 -2.42 12.03 -16.89
N PRO A 75 -1.83 10.88 -16.53
CA PRO A 75 -2.22 10.12 -15.33
C PRO A 75 -1.92 10.83 -14.01
N THR A 76 -1.03 11.83 -14.02
CA THR A 76 -0.66 12.63 -12.84
C THR A 76 -1.57 13.86 -12.64
N LYS A 77 -2.50 14.14 -13.56
CA LYS A 77 -3.38 15.31 -13.48
C LYS A 77 -4.36 15.16 -12.32
N SER A 78 -4.47 16.19 -11.48
CA SER A 78 -5.34 16.14 -10.30
C SER A 78 -6.83 16.08 -10.68
N MET A 79 -7.64 15.46 -9.84
CA MET A 79 -9.10 15.41 -10.03
C MET A 79 -9.71 16.82 -10.10
N SER A 80 -9.14 17.80 -9.39
CA SER A 80 -9.59 19.19 -9.43
C SER A 80 -9.28 19.85 -10.77
N ALA A 81 -8.11 19.57 -11.36
CA ALA A 81 -7.77 20.07 -12.69
C ALA A 81 -8.66 19.43 -13.78
N LEU A 82 -8.88 18.11 -13.71
CA LEU A 82 -9.82 17.41 -14.60
C LEU A 82 -11.25 17.95 -14.49
N ALA A 83 -11.65 18.39 -13.28
CA ALA A 83 -12.94 19.00 -13.02
C ALA A 83 -13.05 20.39 -13.66
N LYS A 84 -11.99 21.20 -13.55
CA LYS A 84 -11.88 22.52 -14.19
C LYS A 84 -11.93 22.43 -15.71
N ASP A 85 -11.17 21.50 -16.33
CA ASP A 85 -11.16 21.30 -17.79
C ASP A 85 -12.55 20.97 -18.36
N ARG A 86 -13.42 20.40 -17.52
CA ARG A 86 -14.74 19.88 -17.91
C ARG A 86 -15.89 20.69 -17.34
N SER A 87 -15.59 21.79 -16.65
CA SER A 87 -16.58 22.65 -15.98
C SER A 87 -17.57 21.86 -15.11
N VAL A 88 -17.06 20.89 -14.34
CA VAL A 88 -17.86 20.10 -13.40
C VAL A 88 -17.30 20.22 -11.99
N HIS A 89 -18.12 19.92 -10.98
CA HIS A 89 -17.64 19.82 -9.62
C HIS A 89 -16.69 18.63 -9.43
N ARG A 90 -15.69 18.78 -8.55
CA ARG A 90 -14.70 17.73 -8.24
C ARG A 90 -15.36 16.40 -7.85
N SER A 91 -16.48 16.44 -7.13
CA SER A 91 -17.22 15.23 -6.72
C SER A 91 -17.74 14.43 -7.92
N THR A 92 -18.09 15.08 -9.03
CA THR A 92 -18.53 14.43 -10.27
C THR A 92 -17.39 13.63 -10.89
N ILE A 93 -16.19 14.22 -10.97
CA ILE A 93 -14.98 13.53 -11.44
C ILE A 93 -14.62 12.37 -10.52
N PHE A 94 -14.62 12.59 -9.20
CA PHE A 94 -14.33 11.53 -8.24
C PHE A 94 -15.28 10.33 -8.41
N ARG A 95 -16.59 10.58 -8.51
CA ARG A 95 -17.59 9.52 -8.71
C ARG A 95 -17.41 8.82 -10.05
N ALA A 96 -17.10 9.56 -11.12
CA ALA A 96 -16.84 8.99 -12.44
C ALA A 96 -15.61 8.08 -12.44
N ILE A 97 -14.49 8.54 -11.86
CA ILE A 97 -13.25 7.77 -11.74
C ILE A 97 -13.49 6.52 -10.90
N LYS A 98 -14.08 6.65 -9.71
CA LYS A 98 -14.22 5.54 -8.74
C LYS A 98 -15.28 4.52 -9.14
N HIS A 99 -16.48 4.97 -9.54
CA HIS A 99 -17.64 4.10 -9.69
C HIS A 99 -17.94 3.72 -11.14
N ASP A 100 -17.65 4.57 -12.13
CA ASP A 100 -17.93 4.24 -13.54
C ASP A 100 -16.70 3.66 -14.25
N LEU A 101 -15.51 4.22 -14.00
CA LEU A 101 -14.26 3.78 -14.63
C LEU A 101 -13.51 2.73 -13.79
N GLY A 102 -13.85 2.57 -12.51
CA GLY A 102 -13.19 1.62 -11.60
C GLY A 102 -11.74 1.99 -11.25
N TYR A 103 -11.32 3.22 -11.51
CA TYR A 103 -9.96 3.69 -11.22
C TYR A 103 -9.80 4.13 -9.78
N LYS A 104 -8.57 4.00 -9.27
CA LYS A 104 -8.17 4.41 -7.92
C LYS A 104 -6.97 5.35 -8.02
N SER A 105 -6.91 6.31 -7.09
CA SER A 105 -5.75 7.19 -6.94
C SER A 105 -4.71 6.48 -6.08
N TYR A 106 -3.49 6.32 -6.60
CA TYR A 106 -2.38 5.74 -5.87
C TYR A 106 -1.31 6.81 -5.62
N VAL A 107 -0.61 6.69 -4.49
CA VAL A 107 0.58 7.49 -4.23
C VAL A 107 1.73 6.93 -5.06
N MET A 108 2.41 7.79 -5.82
CA MET A 108 3.62 7.40 -6.55
C MET A 108 4.71 6.98 -5.55
N LYS A 109 5.26 5.78 -5.74
CA LYS A 109 6.35 5.28 -4.89
C LYS A 109 7.66 5.86 -5.40
N VAL A 110 8.31 6.69 -4.58
CA VAL A 110 9.68 7.14 -4.85
C VAL A 110 10.62 5.95 -4.63
N ARG A 111 11.49 5.69 -5.59
CA ARG A 111 12.55 4.68 -5.52
C ARG A 111 13.85 5.28 -6.05
N HIS A 112 14.98 4.69 -5.65
CA HIS A 112 16.26 5.07 -6.23
C HIS A 112 16.27 4.81 -7.74
N LEU A 113 16.84 5.75 -8.49
CA LEU A 113 17.03 5.59 -9.91
C LEU A 113 18.04 4.48 -10.16
N LEU A 114 17.64 3.46 -10.91
CA LEU A 114 18.52 2.38 -11.36
C LEU A 114 18.83 2.60 -12.83
N THR A 115 20.11 2.82 -13.16
CA THR A 115 20.57 2.83 -14.55
C THR A 115 20.51 1.42 -15.13
N ASP A 116 20.50 1.27 -16.45
CA ASP A 116 20.42 -0.05 -17.08
C ASP A 116 21.63 -0.93 -16.75
N LYS A 117 22.81 -0.33 -16.60
CA LYS A 117 24.01 -1.00 -16.07
C LYS A 117 23.80 -1.55 -14.65
N MET A 118 23.16 -0.78 -13.78
CA MET A 118 22.84 -1.23 -12.41
C MET A 118 21.82 -2.38 -12.45
N LYS A 119 20.80 -2.31 -13.31
CA LYS A 119 19.81 -3.40 -13.45
C LYS A 119 20.48 -4.70 -13.91
N ALA A 120 21.31 -4.65 -14.96
CA ALA A 120 22.03 -5.82 -15.46
C ALA A 120 22.97 -6.41 -14.40
N THR A 121 23.68 -5.56 -13.65
CA THR A 121 24.55 -5.99 -12.55
C THR A 121 23.75 -6.65 -11.44
N ARG A 122 22.61 -6.06 -11.05
CA ARG A 122 21.72 -6.62 -10.05
C ARG A 122 21.18 -7.98 -10.48
N GLU A 123 20.72 -8.11 -11.72
CA GLU A 123 20.19 -9.36 -12.25
C GLU A 123 21.26 -10.48 -12.23
N ALA A 124 22.46 -10.19 -12.74
CA ALA A 124 23.56 -11.15 -12.74
C ALA A 124 23.93 -11.61 -11.31
N ARG A 125 23.96 -10.69 -10.36
CA ARG A 125 24.21 -10.98 -8.94
C ARG A 125 23.08 -11.77 -8.29
N CYS A 126 21.82 -11.44 -8.57
CA CYS A 126 20.66 -12.21 -8.12
C CYS A 126 20.70 -13.65 -8.65
N ARG A 127 21.14 -13.87 -9.90
CA ARG A 127 21.34 -15.24 -10.42
C ARG A 127 22.39 -16.00 -9.62
N LYS A 128 23.50 -15.36 -9.21
CA LYS A 128 24.51 -15.97 -8.31
C LYS A 128 23.92 -16.31 -6.94
N ILE A 129 23.14 -15.39 -6.35
CA ILE A 129 22.46 -15.63 -5.07
C ILE A 129 21.50 -16.82 -5.21
N LEU A 130 20.71 -16.90 -6.28
CA LEU A 130 19.81 -18.03 -6.53
C LEU A 130 20.57 -19.36 -6.64
N SER A 131 21.69 -19.39 -7.36
CA SER A 131 22.55 -20.57 -7.44
C SER A 131 23.16 -20.94 -6.08
N SER A 132 23.62 -19.94 -5.31
CA SER A 132 24.12 -20.13 -3.96
C SER A 132 23.04 -20.73 -3.06
N LEU A 133 21.82 -20.18 -3.07
CA LEU A 133 20.69 -20.68 -2.28
C LEU A 133 20.33 -22.13 -2.60
N LYS A 134 20.45 -22.55 -3.87
CA LYS A 134 20.26 -23.96 -4.26
C LYS A 134 21.36 -24.85 -3.69
N ASN A 135 22.61 -24.41 -3.77
CA ASN A 135 23.77 -25.18 -3.31
C ASN A 135 23.87 -25.22 -1.77
N THR A 136 23.40 -24.18 -1.09
CA THR A 136 23.39 -24.04 0.37
C THR A 136 21.99 -24.27 0.95
N GLY A 137 21.17 -25.14 0.34
CA GLY A 137 19.75 -25.31 0.65
C GLY A 137 19.43 -25.67 2.11
N GLY A 138 20.41 -26.18 2.87
CA GLY A 138 20.28 -26.48 4.30
C GLY A 138 21.03 -25.52 5.24
N HIS A 139 21.67 -24.47 4.73
CA HIS A 139 22.37 -23.51 5.58
C HIS A 139 21.38 -22.62 6.33
N LEU A 140 21.62 -22.43 7.63
CA LEU A 140 21.00 -21.35 8.38
C LEU A 140 21.45 -20.02 7.79
N ARG A 141 20.56 -19.06 7.60
CA ARG A 141 20.94 -17.75 7.05
C ARG A 141 20.90 -16.69 8.13
N PHE A 142 21.93 -15.86 8.18
CA PHE A 142 22.00 -14.71 9.08
C PHE A 142 22.06 -13.44 8.26
N PHE A 143 21.19 -12.48 8.59
CA PHE A 143 21.10 -11.18 7.95
C PHE A 143 21.52 -10.11 8.96
N CYS A 144 22.50 -9.29 8.58
CA CYS A 144 23.04 -8.20 9.38
C CYS A 144 22.72 -6.87 8.71
N ASP A 145 22.26 -5.90 9.50
CA ASP A 145 22.03 -4.53 9.04
C ASP A 145 22.21 -3.52 10.19
N GLU A 146 22.62 -2.31 9.83
CA GLU A 146 22.71 -1.18 10.74
C GLU A 146 21.59 -0.18 10.50
N LYS A 147 21.00 0.31 11.59
CA LYS A 147 19.95 1.32 11.52
C LYS A 147 20.20 2.46 12.48
N ILE A 148 20.02 3.67 11.98
CA ILE A 148 20.04 4.88 12.78
C ILE A 148 18.62 5.16 13.29
N PHE A 149 18.48 5.24 14.61
CA PHE A 149 17.27 5.67 15.29
C PHE A 149 17.44 7.10 15.79
N THR A 150 16.55 7.99 15.39
CA THR A 150 16.52 9.40 15.83
C THR A 150 15.48 9.58 16.94
N LEU A 151 15.81 10.31 18.00
CA LEU A 151 14.86 10.58 19.10
C LEU A 151 13.70 11.49 18.68
N ASP A 152 13.93 12.40 17.74
CA ASP A 152 12.88 13.32 17.27
C ASP A 152 11.78 12.56 16.51
N LYS A 153 10.52 12.77 16.91
CA LYS A 153 9.35 12.20 16.22
C LYS A 153 9.26 12.74 14.79
N LYS A 154 9.25 11.83 13.81
CA LYS A 154 8.99 12.18 12.41
C LYS A 154 7.54 12.62 12.22
N ARG A 155 7.32 13.94 12.13
CA ARG A 155 5.99 14.52 11.83
C ARG A 155 5.47 14.08 10.45
N ASN A 156 4.32 13.44 10.43
CA ASN A 156 3.57 13.13 9.22
C ASN A 156 2.59 14.27 8.91
N ARG A 157 2.92 15.15 7.97
CA ARG A 157 2.06 16.31 7.61
C ARG A 157 0.64 15.94 7.16
N GLN A 158 0.41 14.71 6.72
CA GLN A 158 -0.91 14.26 6.28
C GLN A 158 -1.79 13.86 7.46
N ASN A 159 -1.22 13.17 8.45
CA ASN A 159 -1.96 12.59 9.58
C ASN A 159 -1.86 13.43 10.86
N ASP A 160 -0.72 14.09 11.09
CA ASP A 160 -0.49 14.98 12.24
C ASP A 160 -1.11 16.36 11.98
N ARG A 161 -2.45 16.36 11.90
CA ARG A 161 -3.28 17.55 11.76
C ARG A 161 -3.95 17.86 13.09
N TRP A 162 -3.96 19.13 13.42
CA TRP A 162 -4.68 19.66 14.57
C TRP A 162 -6.01 20.22 14.08
N ILE A 163 -7.12 19.80 14.70
CA ILE A 163 -8.45 20.31 14.39
C ILE A 163 -8.79 21.31 15.50
N CYS A 164 -8.75 22.60 15.17
CA CYS A 164 -9.02 23.71 16.08
C CYS A 164 -9.84 24.79 15.38
N ARG A 165 -10.39 25.73 16.14
CA ARG A 165 -11.10 26.89 15.59
C ARG A 165 -10.12 27.96 15.13
N GLU A 166 -9.08 28.20 15.92
CA GLU A 166 -8.05 29.21 15.63
C GLU A 166 -6.65 28.61 15.49
N ALA A 167 -5.81 29.22 14.65
CA ALA A 167 -4.45 28.75 14.43
C ALA A 167 -3.54 28.90 15.67
N SER A 168 -3.88 29.82 16.58
CA SER A 168 -3.22 30.05 17.87
C SER A 168 -3.34 28.86 18.83
N GLU A 169 -4.37 28.04 18.69
CA GLU A 169 -4.60 26.82 19.50
C GLU A 169 -3.69 25.66 19.11
N VAL A 170 -2.96 25.77 17.98
CA VAL A 170 -2.08 24.71 17.51
C VAL A 170 -0.77 24.77 18.32
N PRO A 171 -0.43 23.75 19.12
CA PRO A 171 0.81 23.76 19.87
C PRO A 171 2.02 23.81 18.93
N MET A 172 2.98 24.67 19.25
CA MET A 172 4.23 24.75 18.51
C MET A 172 5.09 23.53 18.87
N VAL A 173 5.37 22.69 17.87
CA VAL A 173 6.27 21.54 18.04
C VAL A 173 7.67 21.96 17.61
N PHE A 174 8.56 22.08 18.58
CA PHE A 174 9.97 22.38 18.33
C PHE A 174 10.69 21.15 17.76
N ARG A 175 11.63 21.39 16.85
CA ARG A 175 12.58 20.38 16.34
C ARG A 175 13.99 20.78 16.72
N THR A 176 14.80 19.82 17.10
CA THR A 176 16.24 20.07 17.21
C THR A 176 16.86 20.12 15.82
N LYS A 177 17.84 21.02 15.62
CA LYS A 177 18.52 21.17 14.32
C LYS A 177 19.28 19.90 13.94
N ASN A 178 19.88 19.24 14.93
CA ASN A 178 20.58 17.97 14.81
C ASN A 178 20.06 17.02 15.90
N PRO A 179 19.00 16.24 15.61
CA PRO A 179 18.44 15.33 16.60
C PRO A 179 19.48 14.30 17.04
N ALA A 180 19.49 14.01 18.34
CA ALA A 180 20.29 12.92 18.85
C ALA A 180 19.84 11.60 18.20
N ALA A 181 20.83 10.83 17.77
CA ALA A 181 20.64 9.61 17.03
C ALA A 181 21.60 8.54 17.52
N VAL A 182 21.12 7.30 17.54
CA VAL A 182 21.89 6.12 17.95
C VAL A 182 21.91 5.14 16.78
N MET A 183 23.10 4.64 16.44
CA MET A 183 23.24 3.58 15.45
C MET A 183 23.16 2.24 16.18
N VAL A 184 22.38 1.33 15.62
CA VAL A 184 22.12 0.01 16.20
C VAL A 184 22.40 -1.03 15.13
N LEU A 185 23.20 -2.04 15.47
CA LEU A 185 23.40 -3.22 14.65
C LEU A 185 22.49 -4.34 15.13
N GLY A 186 21.79 -4.97 14.19
CA GLY A 186 20.94 -6.13 14.44
C GLY A 186 21.33 -7.30 13.54
N VAL A 187 21.22 -8.51 14.08
CA VAL A 187 21.38 -9.74 13.32
C VAL A 187 20.16 -10.63 13.56
N ILE A 188 19.58 -11.14 12.48
CA ILE A 188 18.47 -12.09 12.53
C ILE A 188 18.82 -13.35 11.77
N SER A 189 18.31 -14.49 12.22
CA SER A 189 18.43 -15.76 11.50
C SER A 189 17.17 -16.08 10.69
N SER A 190 17.29 -16.94 9.68
CA SER A 190 16.15 -17.45 8.91
C SER A 190 15.17 -18.32 9.71
N GLU A 191 15.54 -18.73 10.93
CA GLU A 191 14.68 -19.46 11.87
C GLU A 191 14.02 -18.52 12.91
N GLY A 192 14.25 -17.20 12.81
CA GLY A 192 13.60 -16.21 13.67
C GLY A 192 14.35 -15.86 14.97
N HIS A 193 15.55 -16.41 15.19
CA HIS A 193 16.41 -15.93 16.27
C HIS A 193 16.87 -14.49 16.01
N VAL A 194 16.81 -13.66 17.06
CA VAL A 194 17.18 -12.24 17.00
C VAL A 194 18.31 -11.99 17.99
N MET A 195 19.38 -11.37 17.53
CA MET A 195 20.48 -10.96 18.38
C MET A 195 20.04 -9.79 19.28
N PRO A 196 20.39 -9.78 20.57
CA PRO A 196 20.30 -8.57 21.38
C PRO A 196 20.94 -7.40 20.63
N PRO A 197 20.23 -6.27 20.42
CA PRO A 197 20.74 -5.19 19.58
C PRO A 197 22.06 -4.64 20.12
N HIS A 198 23.04 -4.47 19.25
CA HIS A 198 24.30 -3.84 19.61
C HIS A 198 24.21 -2.33 19.36
N PHE A 199 24.42 -1.54 20.41
CA PHE A 199 24.38 -0.08 20.34
C PHE A 199 25.80 0.45 20.19
N PHE A 200 26.05 1.20 19.13
CA PHE A 200 27.31 1.93 18.98
C PHE A 200 27.31 3.18 19.86
N GLU A 201 28.51 3.61 20.25
CA GLU A 201 28.67 4.83 21.04
C GLU A 201 28.12 6.06 20.30
N PRO A 202 27.50 7.02 21.00
CA PRO A 202 26.92 8.21 20.37
C PRO A 202 27.94 8.95 19.50
N LYS A 203 27.56 9.23 18.25
CA LYS A 203 28.40 9.90 17.22
C LYS A 203 29.63 9.11 16.74
N GLN A 204 29.81 7.86 17.18
CA GLN A 204 30.83 6.99 16.62
C GLN A 204 30.51 6.69 15.15
N LYS A 205 31.49 6.89 14.28
CA LYS A 205 31.38 6.45 12.89
C LYS A 205 31.83 4.99 12.82
N VAL A 206 30.97 4.13 12.32
CA VAL A 206 31.31 2.72 12.06
C VAL A 206 32.24 2.67 10.84
N ASN A 207 33.54 2.70 11.12
CA ASN A 207 34.58 2.44 10.13
C ASN A 207 34.86 0.93 10.06
N GLN A 208 35.85 0.54 9.25
CA GLN A 208 36.19 -0.87 9.06
C GLN A 208 36.73 -1.53 10.34
N GLU A 209 37.46 -0.80 11.18
CA GLU A 209 38.05 -1.31 12.43
C GLU A 209 36.98 -1.58 13.48
N VAL A 210 36.12 -0.58 13.74
CA VAL A 210 34.99 -0.71 14.68
C VAL A 210 34.03 -1.81 14.21
N TYR A 211 33.76 -1.86 12.90
CA TYR A 211 32.92 -2.92 12.36
C TYR A 211 33.53 -4.30 12.58
N LEU A 212 34.82 -4.46 12.31
CA LEU A 212 35.51 -5.73 12.49
C LEU A 212 35.53 -6.18 13.95
N GLU A 213 35.74 -5.25 14.89
CA GLU A 213 35.71 -5.52 16.33
C GLU A 213 34.33 -6.03 16.77
N VAL A 214 33.25 -5.36 16.36
CA VAL A 214 31.88 -5.80 16.67
C VAL A 214 31.56 -7.13 15.98
N LEU A 215 32.04 -7.33 14.75
CA LEU A 215 31.85 -8.57 14.02
C LEU A 215 32.52 -9.76 14.73
N SER A 216 33.75 -9.59 15.21
CA SER A 216 34.52 -10.64 15.89
C SER A 216 34.06 -10.90 17.33
N ASN A 217 33.71 -9.84 18.08
CA ASN A 217 33.48 -9.94 19.52
C ASN A 217 32.01 -10.11 19.88
N VAL A 218 31.09 -9.71 19.01
CA VAL A 218 29.64 -9.71 19.30
C VAL A 218 28.89 -10.60 18.31
N VAL A 219 28.99 -10.29 17.01
CA VAL A 219 28.16 -10.95 15.99
C VAL A 219 28.53 -12.41 15.82
N LYS A 220 29.81 -12.72 15.62
CA LYS A 220 30.27 -14.09 15.36
C LYS A 220 30.03 -15.04 16.54
N PRO A 221 30.36 -14.69 17.80
CA PRO A 221 30.06 -15.55 18.94
C PRO A 221 28.57 -15.83 19.09
N TRP A 222 27.71 -14.83 18.85
CA TRP A 222 26.26 -15.02 18.86
C TRP A 222 25.80 -15.94 17.72
N ILE A 223 26.28 -15.73 16.49
CA ILE A 223 25.97 -16.59 15.35
C ILE A 223 26.39 -18.03 15.63
N ASP A 224 27.59 -18.26 16.16
CA ASP A 224 28.07 -19.61 16.46
C ASP A 224 27.22 -20.31 17.52
N THR A 225 26.76 -19.55 18.51
CA THR A 225 25.83 -20.03 19.55
C THR A 225 24.48 -20.44 18.95
N VAL A 226 23.94 -19.66 18.01
CA VAL A 226 22.65 -19.97 17.36
C VAL A 226 22.78 -21.07 16.31
N ALA A 227 23.89 -21.08 15.57
CA ALA A 227 24.18 -22.09 14.58
C ALA A 227 24.41 -23.46 15.23
N SER A 228 25.01 -23.51 16.43
CA SER A 228 25.30 -24.74 17.17
C SER A 228 26.04 -25.76 16.31
N GLY A 229 27.06 -25.31 15.57
CA GLY A 229 27.85 -26.13 14.64
C GLY A 229 27.18 -26.42 13.29
N ARG A 230 25.94 -25.98 13.05
CA ARG A 230 25.30 -26.06 11.73
C ARG A 230 26.02 -25.16 10.73
N LYS A 231 26.09 -25.59 9.46
CA LYS A 231 26.56 -24.72 8.39
C LYS A 231 25.60 -23.54 8.23
N TYR A 232 26.17 -22.35 8.01
CA TYR A 232 25.38 -21.15 7.82
C TYR A 232 25.92 -20.28 6.69
N THR A 233 25.08 -19.37 6.22
CA THR A 233 25.41 -18.33 5.25
C THR A 233 25.18 -16.97 5.89
N PHE A 234 26.23 -16.16 5.95
CA PHE A 234 26.14 -14.79 6.46
C PHE A 234 25.90 -13.79 5.32
N GLN A 235 24.99 -12.85 5.55
CA GLN A 235 24.68 -11.75 4.66
C GLN A 235 24.86 -10.42 5.39
N GLN A 236 25.51 -9.48 4.69
CA GLN A 236 25.64 -8.08 5.07
C GLN A 236 25.47 -7.22 3.81
N ASP A 237 25.21 -5.92 3.98
CA ASP A 237 25.04 -5.01 2.85
C ASP A 237 26.40 -4.66 2.16
N SER A 238 26.38 -3.75 1.18
CA SER A 238 27.58 -3.32 0.45
C SER A 238 28.16 -1.98 0.96
N ALA A 239 28.00 -1.66 2.24
CA ALA A 239 28.59 -0.48 2.86
C ALA A 239 30.13 -0.46 2.70
N PRO A 240 30.77 0.72 2.69
CA PRO A 240 32.22 0.82 2.53
C PRO A 240 33.02 0.00 3.54
N ALA A 241 32.64 0.01 4.82
CA ALA A 241 33.30 -0.78 5.87
C ALA A 241 33.21 -2.29 5.58
N HIS A 242 32.06 -2.77 5.12
CA HIS A 242 31.82 -4.19 4.84
C HIS A 242 32.64 -4.70 3.67
N LYS A 243 32.96 -3.82 2.71
CA LYS A 243 33.79 -4.12 1.54
C LYS A 243 35.29 -3.98 1.79
N ALA A 244 35.69 -3.50 2.97
CA ALA A 244 37.09 -3.35 3.31
C ALA A 244 37.83 -4.69 3.17
N LYS A 245 39.07 -4.65 2.67
CA LYS A 245 39.87 -5.86 2.45
C LYS A 245 40.08 -6.64 3.75
N THR A 246 40.29 -5.95 4.86
CA THR A 246 40.47 -6.52 6.20
C THR A 246 39.24 -7.29 6.65
N VAL A 247 38.05 -6.69 6.55
CA VAL A 247 36.77 -7.32 6.89
C VAL A 247 36.49 -8.53 6.00
N GLN A 248 36.73 -8.40 4.69
CA GLN A 248 36.53 -9.48 3.73
C GLN A 248 37.50 -10.66 3.94
N ALA A 249 38.75 -10.38 4.31
CA ALA A 249 39.71 -11.42 4.66
C ALA A 249 39.30 -12.17 5.92
N TRP A 250 38.90 -11.43 6.96
CA TRP A 250 38.43 -12.02 8.21
C TRP A 250 37.19 -12.90 8.01
N LEU A 251 36.21 -12.45 7.20
CA LEU A 251 35.02 -13.24 6.87
C LEU A 251 35.37 -14.55 6.16
N LYS A 252 36.35 -14.54 5.24
CA LYS A 252 36.79 -15.77 4.55
C LYS A 252 37.43 -16.79 5.49
N GLU A 253 38.11 -16.31 6.53
CA GLU A 253 38.80 -17.16 7.49
C GLU A 253 37.86 -17.69 8.59
N ASN A 254 36.90 -16.86 9.03
CA ASN A 254 36.11 -17.13 10.23
C ASN A 254 34.68 -17.59 9.94
N VAL A 255 34.13 -17.31 8.75
CA VAL A 255 32.74 -17.60 8.41
C VAL A 255 32.67 -18.69 7.32
N PRO A 256 31.89 -19.77 7.52
CA PRO A 256 31.86 -20.92 6.62
C PRO A 256 31.37 -20.58 5.20
N HIS A 257 30.39 -19.68 5.09
CA HIS A 257 29.91 -19.17 3.81
C HIS A 257 29.33 -17.77 4.02
N PHE A 258 29.63 -16.83 3.12
CA PHE A 258 29.03 -15.51 3.12
C PHE A 258 28.89 -14.98 1.69
N TRP A 259 27.98 -14.03 1.49
CA TRP A 259 27.86 -13.37 0.18
C TRP A 259 28.80 -12.16 0.11
N ASP A 260 29.86 -12.31 -0.67
CA ASP A 260 30.84 -11.26 -0.88
C ASP A 260 30.28 -10.06 -1.69
N PRO A 261 31.04 -8.95 -1.81
CA PRO A 261 30.60 -7.76 -2.54
C PRO A 261 30.35 -7.98 -4.05
N GLN A 262 30.87 -9.06 -4.62
CA GLN A 262 30.63 -9.42 -6.03
C GLN A 262 29.37 -10.27 -6.20
N THR A 263 28.88 -10.86 -5.12
CA THR A 263 27.68 -11.69 -5.05
C THR A 263 26.48 -10.86 -4.61
N TRP A 264 26.62 -10.03 -3.58
CA TRP A 264 25.52 -9.17 -3.11
C TRP A 264 25.30 -7.96 -4.03
N PRO A 265 24.08 -7.71 -4.52
CA PRO A 265 23.79 -6.55 -5.37
C PRO A 265 23.75 -5.25 -4.55
N SER A 266 24.56 -4.28 -4.93
CA SER A 266 24.60 -2.97 -4.29
C SER A 266 23.28 -2.20 -4.46
N ASN A 267 22.93 -1.34 -3.48
CA ASN A 267 21.69 -0.57 -3.45
C ASN A 267 20.43 -1.43 -3.55
N SER A 268 20.41 -2.58 -2.88
CA SER A 268 19.28 -3.53 -2.90
C SER A 268 18.66 -3.74 -1.52
N PRO A 269 18.13 -2.67 -0.88
CA PRO A 269 17.43 -2.82 0.39
C PRO A 269 16.18 -3.69 0.25
N ASP A 270 15.66 -3.87 -0.97
CA ASP A 270 14.55 -4.75 -1.28
C ASP A 270 14.86 -6.24 -1.16
N LEU A 271 16.15 -6.61 -1.05
CA LEU A 271 16.61 -7.99 -0.90
C LEU A 271 17.06 -8.33 0.53
N ASN A 272 17.15 -7.33 1.43
CA ASN A 272 17.49 -7.53 2.84
C ASN A 272 16.18 -7.67 3.66
N PRO A 273 15.95 -8.78 4.39
CA PRO A 273 14.74 -9.02 5.18
C PRO A 273 14.50 -8.05 6.35
#